data_AF-A0A094ZVS4-F1
#
_entry.id   AF-A0A094ZVS4-F1
#
_cell.length_a   1.000
_cell.length_b   1.000
_cell.length_c   1.000
_cell.angle_alpha   90.00
_cell.angle_beta   90.00
_cell.angle_gamma   90.00
#
_symmetry.space_group_name_H-M   'P 1'
#
loop_
_entity.id
_entity.type
_entity.pdbx_description
1 polymer ?
#
loop_
_entity_poly.entity_id
_entity_poly.type
_entity_poly.pdbx_seq_one_letter_code
_entity_poly.pdbx_strand_id
1 'polypeptide(L)'
;MLFVYFNVIGLPLLNTSNIYRMKPTDGGYWEFLYCAIAEWVMVLACILFTLVIALETQTYEDVLVRSKIRNITTIQLMKQV
;
A
#
# COMPACT_ATOMS: atom_id res chain seq x y z
N MET A 1 6.32 -11.72 -5.99
CA MET A 1 7.10 -12.26 -7.11
C MET A 1 8.15 -11.29 -7.64
N LEU A 2 7.86 -9.98 -7.79
CA LEU A 2 8.86 -8.98 -8.21
C LEU A 2 10.06 -8.84 -7.24
N PHE A 3 9.81 -8.90 -5.93
CA PHE A 3 10.76 -8.71 -4.82
C PHE A 3 12.00 -9.61 -4.80
N VAL A 4 11.86 -10.86 -5.24
CA VAL A 4 12.98 -11.81 -5.27
C VAL A 4 13.79 -11.62 -6.54
N TYR A 5 13.15 -11.19 -7.63
CA TYR A 5 13.76 -11.17 -8.96
C TYR A 5 14.86 -10.09 -9.07
N PHE A 6 14.66 -8.89 -8.51
CA PHE A 6 15.68 -7.83 -8.59
C PHE A 6 16.87 -8.11 -7.66
N ASN A 7 16.60 -8.62 -6.45
CA ASN A 7 17.64 -9.03 -5.51
C ASN A 7 18.44 -10.26 -5.98
N VAL A 8 17.83 -11.18 -6.72
CA VAL A 8 18.48 -12.41 -7.21
C VAL A 8 19.15 -12.23 -8.58
N ILE A 9 18.65 -11.33 -9.45
CA ILE A 9 19.24 -11.05 -10.77
C ILE A 9 20.28 -9.93 -10.71
N GLY A 10 20.11 -8.95 -9.82
CA GLY A 10 21.15 -7.94 -9.57
C GLY A 10 22.43 -8.56 -9.01
N LEU A 11 22.31 -9.64 -8.24
CA LEU A 11 23.41 -10.33 -7.58
C LEU A 11 24.53 -10.82 -8.53
N PRO A 12 24.23 -11.59 -9.59
CA PRO A 12 25.23 -11.99 -10.58
C PRO A 12 25.71 -10.82 -11.46
N LEU A 13 24.88 -9.81 -11.70
CA LEU A 13 25.23 -8.62 -12.49
C LEU A 13 26.25 -7.71 -11.77
N LEU A 14 26.23 -7.72 -10.45
CA LEU A 14 27.09 -6.88 -9.59
C LEU A 14 28.34 -7.62 -9.08
N ASN A 15 28.48 -8.91 -9.40
CA ASN A 15 29.58 -9.78 -8.97
C ASN A 15 29.83 -9.77 -7.44
N THR A 16 28.79 -9.53 -6.64
CA THR A 16 28.88 -9.46 -5.18
C THR A 16 28.33 -10.74 -4.55
N SER A 17 29.11 -11.36 -3.67
CA SER A 17 28.76 -12.64 -3.03
C SER A 17 27.63 -12.54 -1.98
N ASN A 18 27.27 -11.32 -1.54
CA ASN A 18 26.20 -11.10 -0.58
C ASN A 18 25.67 -9.65 -0.62
N ILE A 19 24.41 -9.46 -1.04
CA ILE A 19 23.68 -8.18 -1.05
C ILE A 19 23.61 -7.50 0.31
N TYR A 20 23.57 -8.28 1.40
CA TYR A 20 23.56 -7.75 2.76
C TYR A 20 24.93 -7.24 3.24
N ARG A 21 25.97 -7.36 2.42
CA ARG A 21 27.35 -6.94 2.76
C ARG A 21 27.98 -6.01 1.71
N MET A 22 27.21 -5.54 0.72
CA MET A 22 27.74 -4.57 -0.24
C MET A 22 28.18 -3.30 0.47
N LYS A 23 29.37 -2.81 0.13
CA LYS A 23 29.93 -1.57 0.62
C LYS A 23 29.77 -0.47 -0.43
N PRO A 24 29.80 0.81 -0.04
CA PRO A 24 29.79 1.93 -1.00
C PRO A 24 30.91 1.92 -2.04
N THR A 25 31.99 1.19 -1.76
CA THR A 25 33.14 0.99 -2.65
C THR A 25 32.91 -0.10 -3.70
N ASP A 26 31.88 -0.93 -3.53
CA ASP A 26 31.60 -2.04 -4.41
C ASP A 26 30.83 -1.55 -5.64
N GLY A 27 31.17 -2.12 -6.80
CA GLY A 27 30.50 -1.80 -8.06
C GLY A 27 28.99 -2.01 -7.96
N GLY A 28 28.25 -0.98 -8.33
CA GLY A 28 26.78 -0.95 -8.36
C GLY A 28 26.05 -1.00 -7.02
N TYR A 29 26.74 -0.68 -5.92
CA TYR A 29 26.13 -0.45 -4.61
C TYR A 29 25.04 0.63 -4.64
N TRP A 30 25.28 1.74 -5.34
CA TRP A 30 24.35 2.87 -5.38
C TRP A 30 23.07 2.53 -6.14
N GLU A 31 23.21 1.86 -7.27
CA GLU A 31 22.14 1.37 -8.12
C GLU A 31 21.25 0.40 -7.34
N PHE A 32 21.87 -0.51 -6.58
CA PHE A 32 21.16 -1.40 -5.68
C PHE A 32 20.40 -0.64 -4.59
N LEU A 33 21.05 0.31 -3.91
CA LEU A 33 20.45 1.12 -2.85
C LEU A 33 19.25 1.91 -3.36
N TYR A 34 19.37 2.57 -4.51
CA TYR A 34 18.27 3.34 -5.11
C TYR A 34 17.11 2.44 -5.55
N CYS A 35 17.38 1.26 -6.10
CA CYS A 35 16.34 0.30 -6.42
C CYS A 35 15.60 -0.15 -5.15
N ALA A 36 16.32 -0.51 -4.09
CA ALA A 36 15.72 -0.89 -2.82
C ALA A 36 14.86 0.24 -2.23
N ILE A 37 15.34 1.47 -2.24
CA ILE A 37 14.57 2.63 -1.78
C ILE A 37 13.29 2.80 -2.62
N ALA A 38 13.39 2.76 -3.95
CA ALA A 38 12.24 2.91 -4.83
C ALA A 38 11.19 1.81 -4.61
N GLU A 39 11.62 0.57 -4.38
CA GLU A 39 10.74 -0.55 -4.06
C GLU A 39 9.98 -0.30 -2.74
N TRP A 40 10.67 0.13 -1.69
CA TRP A 40 10.03 0.42 -0.40
C TRP A 40 9.07 1.62 -0.47
N VAL A 41 9.40 2.64 -1.27
CA VAL A 41 8.50 3.75 -1.55
C VAL A 41 7.22 3.26 -2.23
N MET A 42 7.32 2.34 -3.20
CA MET A 42 6.16 1.77 -3.87
C MET A 42 5.28 0.95 -2.90
N VAL A 43 5.88 0.13 -2.04
CA VAL A 43 5.14 -0.62 -1.01
C VAL A 43 4.41 0.32 -0.05
N LEU A 44 5.09 1.35 0.46
CA LEU A 44 4.48 2.35 1.33
C LEU A 44 3.32 3.07 0.64
N ALA A 45 3.48 3.43 -0.63
CA ALA A 45 2.41 4.03 -1.42
C ALA A 45 1.20 3.10 -1.52
N CYS A 46 1.38 1.81 -1.82
CA CYS A 46 0.29 0.84 -1.87
C CYS A 46 -0.45 0.71 -0.53
N ILE A 47 0.28 0.69 0.59
CA ILE A 47 -0.33 0.64 1.93
C ILE A 47 -1.16 1.88 2.19
N LEU A 48 -0.60 3.07 1.91
CA LEU A 48 -1.30 4.34 2.11
C LEU A 48 -2.56 4.43 1.25
N PHE A 49 -2.48 4.08 -0.03
CA PHE A 49 -3.64 4.05 -0.92
C PHE A 49 -4.72 3.09 -0.41
N THR A 50 -4.33 1.90 0.03
CA THR A 50 -5.27 0.92 0.58
C THR A 50 -5.95 1.45 1.84
N LEU A 51 -5.20 2.11 2.73
CA LEU A 51 -5.74 2.72 3.95
C LEU A 51 -6.75 3.84 3.62
N VAL A 52 -6.39 4.74 2.70
CA VAL A 52 -7.28 5.83 2.26
C VAL A 52 -8.57 5.26 1.67
N ILE A 53 -8.47 4.28 0.77
CA ILE A 53 -9.64 3.62 0.19
C ILE A 53 -10.49 2.99 1.29
N ALA A 54 -9.90 2.27 2.24
CA ALA A 54 -10.63 1.65 3.34
C ALA A 54 -11.39 2.68 4.19
N LEU A 55 -10.76 3.81 4.53
CA LEU A 55 -11.37 4.89 5.31
C LEU A 55 -12.53 5.56 4.56
N GLU A 56 -12.37 5.84 3.27
CA GLU A 56 -13.43 6.39 2.43
C GLU A 56 -14.61 5.42 2.31
N THR A 57 -14.32 4.12 2.15
CA THR A 57 -15.34 3.08 2.05
C THR A 57 -16.14 2.97 3.36
N GLN A 58 -15.46 3.00 4.51
CA GLN A 58 -16.10 2.99 5.82
C GLN A 58 -16.98 4.23 6.02
N THR A 59 -16.48 5.41 5.65
CA THR A 59 -17.24 6.67 5.74
C THR A 59 -18.50 6.62 4.87
N TYR A 60 -18.40 6.05 3.67
CA TYR A 60 -19.55 5.87 2.78
C TYR A 60 -20.61 4.94 3.38
N GLU A 61 -20.19 3.80 3.94
CA GLU A 61 -21.10 2.87 4.61
C GLU A 61 -21.82 3.50 5.80
N ASP A 62 -21.12 4.27 6.63
CA ASP A 62 -21.69 4.97 7.78
C ASP A 62 -22.76 5.99 7.36
N VAL A 63 -22.51 6.74 6.28
CA VAL A 63 -23.48 7.69 5.71
C VAL A 63 -24.71 6.95 5.17
N LEU A 64 -24.51 5.83 4.48
CA LEU A 64 -25.58 5.02 3.93
C LEU A 64 -26.49 4.45 5.02
N VAL A 65 -25.89 3.90 6.09
CA VAL A 65 -26.62 3.35 7.25
C VAL A 65 -27.42 4.46 7.94
N ARG A 66 -26.81 5.63 8.18
CA ARG A 66 -27.50 6.77 8.79
C ARG A 66 -28.67 7.28 7.94
N SER A 67 -28.52 7.31 6.62
CA SER A 67 -29.58 7.68 5.69
C SER A 67 -30.76 6.69 5.76
N LYS A 68 -30.46 5.38 5.77
CA LYS A 68 -31.46 4.32 5.89
C LYS A 68 -32.26 4.41 7.18
N ILE A 69 -31.59 4.62 8.32
CA ILE A 69 -32.26 4.77 9.63
C ILE A 69 -33.22 5.96 9.64
N ARG A 70 -32.80 7.10 9.08
CA ARG A 70 -33.61 8.32 8.98
C ARG A 70 -34.87 8.10 8.13
N ASN A 71 -34.72 7.41 6.99
CA ASN A 71 -35.86 7.08 6.13
C ASN A 71 -36.87 6.18 6.86
N ILE A 72 -36.41 5.15 7.57
CA ILE A 72 -37.29 4.26 8.32
C ILE A 72 -38.06 5.02 9.42
N THR A 73 -37.38 5.86 10.20
CA THR A 73 -38.03 6.66 11.25
C THR A 73 -39.07 7.63 10.68
N THR A 74 -38.77 8.26 9.54
CA THR A 74 -39.71 9.16 8.86
C THR A 74 -40.98 8.41 8.40
N ILE A 75 -40.82 7.22 7.82
CA ILE A 75 -41.95 6.38 7.40
C ILE A 75 -42.80 5.93 8.60
N GLN A 76 -42.18 5.58 9.73
CA GLN A 76 -42.91 5.19 10.94
C GLN A 76 -43.74 6.36 11.50
N LEU A 77 -43.18 7.56 11.54
CA LEU A 77 -43.89 8.77 11.97
C LEU A 77 -45.08 9.09 11.06
N MET A 78 -44.96 8.91 9.74
CA MET A 78 -46.06 9.13 8.80
C MET A 78 -47.19 8.12 8.91
N LYS A 79 -46.92 6.90 9.42
CA LYS A 79 -47.95 5.86 9.64
C LYS A 79 -48.73 6.04 10.94
N GLN A 80 -48.26 6.91 11.83
CA GLN A 80 -48.83 7.12 13.15
C GLN A 80 -49.83 8.30 13.20
N VAL A 81 -49.98 9.01 12.07
CA VAL A 81 -50.98 10.07 11.81
C VAL A 81 -52.13 9.48 11.02
#